data_AF-A0AAV8ZJ36-F1
#
_entry.id   AF-A0AAV8ZJ36-F1
#
_cell.length_a   1.000
_cell.length_b   1.000
_cell.length_c   1.000
_cell.angle_alpha   90.00
_cell.angle_beta   90.00
_cell.angle_gamma   90.00
#
_symmetry.space_group_name_H-M   'P 1'
#
loop_
_entity.id
_entity.type
_entity.pdbx_description
1 polymer ?
#
loop_
_entity_poly.entity_id
_entity_poly.type
_entity_poly.pdbx_seq_one_letter_code
_entity_poly.pdbx_strand_id
1 'polypeptide(L)'
;MKDLLELFGVPYIVAPMEAEAQCAFLDEIELTDGTITDDSDIWLFGGRTVYKNFFNQSKYVMEFKAEDIKHNFKLTREQMILFALLVGSDYTTGIQGVGPVTALEILACFPPIPIKRIQSFTCSANIRAKRIPLLV
;
A
#
# COMPACT_ATOMS: atom_id res chain seq x y z
N MET A 1 26.06 -5.58 2.79
CA MET A 1 24.97 -5.33 3.78
C MET A 1 24.30 -6.63 4.18
N LYS A 2 23.95 -7.52 3.23
CA LYS A 2 23.45 -8.88 3.52
C LYS A 2 24.40 -9.70 4.39
N ASP A 3 25.69 -9.73 4.04
CA ASP A 3 26.72 -10.47 4.78
C ASP A 3 26.87 -9.98 6.24
N LEU A 4 26.59 -8.68 6.48
CA LEU A 4 26.62 -8.10 7.81
C LEU A 4 25.42 -8.57 8.65
N LEU A 5 24.23 -8.65 8.05
CA LEU A 5 23.03 -9.17 8.72
C LEU A 5 23.21 -10.64 9.09
N GLU A 6 23.84 -11.42 8.21
CA GLU A 6 24.16 -12.82 8.47
C GLU A 6 25.16 -12.98 9.63
N LEU A 7 26.19 -12.13 9.69
CA LEU A 7 27.12 -12.06 10.83
C LEU A 7 26.44 -11.69 12.15
N PHE A 8 25.41 -10.84 12.12
CA PHE A 8 24.61 -10.48 13.29
C PHE A 8 23.50 -11.49 13.62
N GLY A 9 23.32 -12.54 12.80
CA GLY A 9 22.27 -13.54 12.99
C GLY A 9 20.85 -13.00 12.76
N VAL A 10 20.70 -11.89 12.02
CA VAL A 10 19.39 -11.30 11.71
C VAL A 10 18.84 -11.96 10.44
N PRO A 11 17.68 -12.65 10.51
CA PRO A 11 17.09 -13.27 9.34
C PRO A 11 16.64 -12.19 8.34
N TYR A 12 16.88 -12.43 7.06
CA TYR A 12 16.39 -11.57 5.99
C TYR A 12 15.81 -12.41 4.86
N ILE A 13 14.86 -11.83 4.15
CA ILE A 13 14.28 -12.39 2.92
C ILE A 13 14.44 -11.37 1.80
N VAL A 14 14.42 -11.84 0.56
CA VAL A 14 14.41 -10.97 -0.62
C VAL A 14 12.99 -10.97 -1.18
N ALA A 15 12.33 -9.82 -1.14
CA ALA A 15 11.01 -9.65 -1.76
C ALA A 15 11.12 -9.79 -3.30
N PRO A 16 10.11 -10.35 -3.97
CA PRO A 16 10.11 -10.47 -5.43
C PRO A 16 9.98 -9.11 -6.14
N MET A 17 9.35 -8.13 -5.46
CA MET A 17 9.14 -6.79 -5.98
C MET A 17 9.34 -5.77 -4.84
N GLU A 18 8.28 -5.15 -4.32
CA GLU A 18 8.39 -4.17 -3.24
C GLU A 18 8.47 -4.83 -1.86
N ALA A 19 9.29 -4.22 -0.99
CA ALA A 19 9.52 -4.73 0.35
C ALA A 19 8.29 -4.52 1.23
N GLU A 20 7.61 -3.39 1.09
CA GLU A 20 6.39 -2.99 1.79
C GLU A 20 5.27 -4.00 1.53
N ALA A 21 5.11 -4.42 0.27
CA ALA A 21 4.14 -5.44 -0.11
C ALA A 21 4.42 -6.77 0.59
N GLN A 22 5.69 -7.18 0.63
CA GLN A 22 6.09 -8.41 1.30
C GLN A 22 5.91 -8.32 2.82
N CYS A 23 6.26 -7.19 3.44
CA CYS A 23 6.08 -6.95 4.87
C CYS A 23 4.60 -6.93 5.26
N ALA A 24 3.74 -6.26 4.47
CA ALA A 24 2.29 -6.31 4.68
C ALA A 24 1.74 -7.74 4.61
N PHE A 25 2.24 -8.54 3.68
CA PHE A 25 1.86 -9.96 3.60
C PHE A 25 2.33 -10.76 4.81
N LEU A 26 3.56 -10.54 5.29
CA LEU A 26 4.09 -11.20 6.50
C LEU A 26 3.28 -10.84 7.76
N ASP A 27 2.84 -9.58 7.88
CA ASP A 27 1.94 -9.12 8.92
C ASP A 27 0.55 -9.79 8.79
N GLU A 28 0.01 -9.89 7.58
CA GLU A 28 -1.27 -10.57 7.31
C GLU A 28 -1.27 -12.05 7.73
N ILE A 29 -0.17 -12.77 7.52
CA ILE A 29 -0.02 -14.18 7.94
C ILE A 29 0.49 -14.36 9.37
N GLU A 30 0.51 -13.27 10.16
CA GLU A 30 0.89 -13.26 11.58
C GLU A 30 2.32 -13.75 11.86
N LEU A 31 3.24 -13.60 10.90
CA LEU A 31 4.67 -13.86 11.12
C LEU A 31 5.41 -12.66 11.74
N THR A 32 4.82 -11.47 11.70
CA THR A 32 5.37 -10.24 12.25
C THR A 32 4.28 -9.41 12.94
N ASP A 33 4.64 -8.68 13.99
CA ASP A 33 3.71 -7.83 14.75
C ASP A 33 3.49 -6.42 14.14
N GLY A 34 4.30 -6.04 13.16
CA GLY A 34 4.20 -4.76 12.47
C GLY A 34 5.38 -4.51 11.54
N THR A 35 5.24 -3.47 10.72
CA THR A 35 6.25 -3.09 9.73
C THR A 35 6.91 -1.77 10.11
N ILE A 36 8.25 -1.74 10.09
CA ILE A 36 9.00 -0.50 10.23
C ILE A 36 9.23 0.06 8.83
N THR A 37 8.54 1.13 8.48
CA THR A 37 8.73 1.84 7.20
C THR A 37 8.19 3.26 7.30
N ASP A 38 8.88 4.21 6.68
CA ASP A 38 8.40 5.58 6.53
C ASP A 38 7.55 5.77 5.27
N ASP A 39 7.53 4.78 4.38
CA ASP A 39 6.71 4.78 3.17
C ASP A 39 5.21 4.67 3.51
N SER A 40 4.37 5.34 2.73
CA SER A 40 2.90 5.27 2.84
C SER A 40 2.30 4.11 2.05
N ASP A 41 3.03 3.54 1.09
CA ASP A 41 2.49 2.49 0.22
C ASP A 41 2.15 1.20 0.95
N ILE A 42 2.75 0.99 2.13
CA ILE A 42 2.41 -0.09 3.06
C ILE A 42 0.91 -0.17 3.38
N TRP A 43 0.21 0.97 3.44
CA TRP A 43 -1.24 1.02 3.70
C TRP A 43 -2.07 0.53 2.50
N LEU A 44 -1.57 0.77 1.28
CA LEU A 44 -2.19 0.28 0.04
C LEU A 44 -2.06 -1.24 -0.07
N PHE A 45 -0.92 -1.78 0.37
CA PHE A 45 -0.67 -3.21 0.46
C PHE A 45 -1.40 -3.90 1.61
N GLY A 46 -1.87 -3.15 2.60
CA GLY A 46 -2.71 -3.65 3.68
C GLY A 46 -1.98 -3.93 4.98
N GLY A 47 -0.84 -3.27 5.25
CA GLY A 47 -0.19 -3.33 6.56
C GLY A 47 -1.13 -2.89 7.68
N ARG A 48 -1.13 -3.62 8.80
CA ARG A 48 -2.04 -3.36 9.94
C ARG A 48 -1.41 -2.41 10.94
N THR A 49 -0.13 -2.62 11.26
CA THR A 49 0.63 -1.81 12.22
C THR A 49 1.92 -1.32 11.58
N VAL A 50 2.14 -0.01 11.59
CA VAL A 50 3.30 0.64 10.97
C VAL A 50 4.02 1.53 11.97
N TYR A 51 5.34 1.35 12.07
CA TYR A 51 6.22 2.15 12.90
C TYR A 51 7.02 3.13 12.05
N LYS A 52 6.80 4.43 12.25
CA LYS A 52 7.51 5.51 11.55
C LYS A 52 8.54 6.18 12.45
N ASN A 53 9.54 6.79 11.82
CA ASN A 53 10.66 7.48 12.46
C ASN A 53 11.53 6.58 13.35
N PHE A 54 11.62 5.29 13.04
CA PHE A 54 12.35 4.33 13.88
C PHE A 54 13.86 4.65 13.97
N PHE A 55 14.45 5.16 12.88
CA PHE A 55 15.87 5.51 12.81
C PHE A 55 16.13 7.01 13.03
N ASN A 56 15.11 7.79 13.36
CA ASN A 56 15.28 9.22 13.60
C ASN A 56 16.04 9.45 14.92
N GLN A 57 16.84 10.51 14.99
CA GLN A 57 17.58 10.88 16.20
C GLN A 57 16.64 11.36 17.33
N SER A 58 15.40 11.71 16.99
CA SER A 58 14.32 11.92 17.96
C SER A 58 14.00 10.61 18.69
N LYS A 59 13.97 10.63 20.03
CA LYS A 59 13.76 9.44 20.89
C LYS A 59 12.36 8.82 20.83
N TYR A 60 11.53 9.17 19.85
CA TYR A 60 10.13 8.76 19.78
C TYR A 60 9.85 8.09 18.45
N VAL A 61 9.32 6.86 18.52
CA VAL A 61 8.78 6.12 17.38
C VAL A 61 7.27 6.37 17.34
N MET A 62 6.74 6.64 16.16
CA MET A 62 5.30 6.79 15.98
C MET A 62 4.70 5.45 15.55
N GLU A 63 3.75 4.95 16.33
CA GLU A 63 2.92 3.79 15.96
C GLU A 63 1.65 4.29 15.27
N PHE A 64 1.35 3.71 14.12
CA PHE A 64 0.11 3.93 13.39
C PHE A 64 -0.56 2.58 13.15
N LYS A 65 -1.89 2.53 13.30
CA LYS A 65 -2.69 1.33 13.00
C LYS A 65 -3.70 1.61 11.91
N ALA A 66 -3.90 0.63 11.04
CA ALA A 66 -4.90 0.70 9.97
C ALA A 66 -6.32 0.87 10.53
N GLU A 67 -6.59 0.31 11.71
CA GLU A 67 -7.86 0.47 12.41
C GLU A 67 -8.13 1.91 12.82
N ASP A 68 -7.11 2.63 13.30
CA ASP A 68 -7.21 4.05 13.66
C ASP A 68 -7.48 4.90 12.42
N ILE A 69 -6.82 4.57 11.29
CA ILE A 69 -7.07 5.24 10.01
C ILE A 69 -8.52 5.03 9.56
N LYS A 70 -9.00 3.78 9.65
CA LYS A 70 -10.38 3.44 9.32
C LYS A 70 -11.39 4.12 10.23
N HIS A 71 -11.12 4.23 11.53
CA HIS A 71 -12.02 4.86 12.49
C HIS A 71 -12.06 6.38 12.32
N ASN A 72 -10.89 7.02 12.21
CA ASN A 72 -10.76 8.47 12.24
C ASN A 72 -11.05 9.11 10.87
N PHE A 73 -10.61 8.47 9.79
CA PHE A 73 -10.79 8.99 8.42
C PHE A 73 -11.89 8.27 7.63
N LYS A 74 -12.48 7.20 8.19
CA LYS A 74 -13.50 6.38 7.51
C LYS A 74 -13.01 5.80 6.18
N LEU A 75 -11.71 5.56 6.07
CA LEU A 75 -11.09 4.99 4.87
C LEU A 75 -10.87 3.49 5.04
N THR A 76 -11.50 2.70 4.18
CA THR A 76 -11.12 1.30 3.96
C THR A 76 -9.87 1.22 3.10
N ARG A 77 -9.23 0.04 3.04
CA ARG A 77 -8.09 -0.21 2.12
C ARG A 77 -8.44 0.16 0.67
N GLU A 78 -9.62 -0.21 0.21
CA GLU A 78 -10.10 0.12 -1.14
C GLU A 78 -10.22 1.63 -1.35
N GLN A 79 -10.72 2.36 -0.36
CA GLN A 79 -10.79 3.82 -0.41
C GLN A 79 -9.41 4.48 -0.32
N MET A 80 -8.45 3.89 0.39
CA MET A 80 -7.07 4.36 0.39
C MET A 80 -6.39 4.17 -0.97
N ILE A 81 -6.68 3.07 -1.66
CA ILE A 81 -6.21 2.85 -3.05
C ILE A 81 -6.83 3.88 -3.99
N LEU A 82 -8.13 4.14 -3.89
CA LEU A 82 -8.78 5.20 -4.67
C LEU A 82 -8.22 6.58 -4.32
N PHE A 83 -7.92 6.84 -3.05
CA PHE A 83 -7.28 8.07 -2.60
C PHE A 83 -5.91 8.27 -3.26
N ALA A 84 -5.05 7.25 -3.26
CA ALA A 84 -3.76 7.28 -3.94
C ALA A 84 -3.91 7.49 -5.46
N LEU A 85 -4.94 6.90 -6.08
CA LEU A 85 -5.25 7.13 -7.49
C LEU A 85 -5.66 8.58 -7.80
N LEU A 86 -6.30 9.27 -6.86
CA LEU A 86 -6.73 10.66 -7.03
C LEU A 86 -5.59 11.65 -6.78
N VAL A 87 -4.86 11.48 -5.68
CA VAL A 87 -3.78 12.39 -5.25
C VAL A 87 -2.49 12.16 -6.04
N GLY A 88 -2.23 10.92 -6.42
CA GLY A 88 -0.96 10.47 -7.00
C GLY A 88 -0.14 9.67 -5.99
N SER A 89 0.56 8.67 -6.50
CA SER A 89 1.54 7.84 -5.79
C SER A 89 2.59 7.34 -6.78
N ASP A 90 3.52 6.49 -6.34
CA ASP A 90 4.52 5.90 -7.23
C ASP A 90 3.90 5.05 -8.36
N TYR A 91 2.64 4.65 -8.18
CA TYR A 91 1.85 3.86 -9.14
C TYR A 91 1.05 4.70 -10.14
N THR A 92 0.85 6.00 -9.89
CA THR A 92 -0.06 6.85 -10.66
C THR A 92 0.28 8.32 -10.52
N THR A 93 0.20 9.07 -11.62
CA THR A 93 0.43 10.52 -11.59
C THR A 93 -0.66 11.31 -10.85
N GLY A 94 -1.78 10.67 -10.50
CA GLY A 94 -2.92 11.34 -9.91
C GLY A 94 -3.70 12.22 -10.90
N ILE A 95 -4.68 12.96 -10.37
CA ILE A 95 -5.47 13.92 -11.14
C ILE A 95 -4.95 15.33 -10.86
N GLN A 96 -4.61 16.07 -11.91
CA GLN A 96 -4.16 17.45 -11.77
C GLN A 96 -5.21 18.32 -11.07
N GLY A 97 -4.79 19.05 -10.03
CA GLY A 97 -5.66 19.93 -9.24
C GLY A 97 -6.41 19.22 -8.10
N VAL A 98 -6.27 17.91 -7.95
CA VAL A 98 -6.85 17.16 -6.83
C VAL A 98 -5.80 16.96 -5.75
N GLY A 99 -5.90 17.72 -4.67
CA GLY A 99 -5.09 17.54 -3.47
C GLY A 99 -5.71 16.54 -2.48
N PRO A 100 -5.04 16.27 -1.35
CA PRO A 100 -5.51 15.33 -0.34
C PRO A 100 -6.88 15.72 0.26
N VAL A 101 -7.13 17.01 0.49
CA VAL A 101 -8.42 17.49 1.02
C VAL A 101 -9.55 17.22 0.02
N THR A 102 -9.36 17.64 -1.23
CA THR A 102 -10.34 17.45 -2.30
C THR A 102 -10.58 15.96 -2.60
N ALA A 103 -9.53 15.12 -2.54
CA ALA A 103 -9.67 13.68 -2.71
C ALA A 103 -10.53 13.05 -1.61
N LEU A 104 -10.37 13.46 -0.35
CA LEU A 104 -11.23 13.00 0.75
C LEU A 104 -12.68 13.46 0.58
N GLU A 105 -12.90 14.70 0.15
CA GLU A 105 -14.25 15.22 -0.15
C GLU A 105 -14.92 14.42 -1.27
N ILE A 106 -14.18 14.10 -2.34
CA ILE A 106 -14.67 13.26 -3.45
C ILE A 106 -15.06 11.87 -2.93
N LEU A 107 -14.19 11.22 -2.14
CA LEU A 107 -14.47 9.89 -1.59
C LEU A 107 -15.63 9.88 -0.61
N ALA A 108 -15.84 10.96 0.15
CA ALA A 108 -16.97 11.11 1.05
C ALA A 108 -18.29 11.34 0.30
N CYS A 109 -18.26 12.12 -0.79
CA CYS A 109 -19.43 12.39 -1.63
C CYS A 109 -19.82 11.20 -2.52
N PHE A 110 -18.84 10.43 -3.00
CA PHE A 110 -19.02 9.33 -3.92
C PHE A 110 -18.51 8.03 -3.29
N PRO A 111 -19.35 7.31 -2.52
CA PRO A 111 -18.95 6.02 -1.97
C PRO A 111 -18.60 5.04 -3.10
N PRO A 112 -17.55 4.23 -2.94
CA PRO A 112 -17.10 3.31 -3.97
C PRO A 112 -18.21 2.33 -4.34
N ILE A 113 -18.54 2.29 -5.63
CA ILE A 113 -19.45 1.29 -6.19
C ILE A 113 -18.72 -0.06 -6.08
N PRO A 114 -19.35 -1.12 -5.54
CA PRO A 114 -18.73 -2.44 -5.52
C PRO A 114 -18.31 -2.84 -6.94
N ILE A 115 -17.04 -3.22 -7.10
CA ILE A 115 -16.34 -3.48 -8.37
C ILE A 115 -17.05 -4.54 -9.25
N LYS A 116 -18.01 -5.29 -8.70
CA LYS A 116 -18.94 -6.15 -9.47
C LYS A 116 -19.68 -5.42 -10.60
N ARG A 117 -19.81 -4.09 -10.56
CA ARG A 117 -20.52 -3.31 -11.60
C ARG A 117 -19.62 -2.73 -12.70
N ILE A 118 -18.29 -2.82 -12.57
CA ILE A 118 -17.35 -2.26 -13.56
C ILE A 118 -17.05 -3.26 -14.69
N GLN A 119 -17.30 -4.56 -14.47
CA GLN A 119 -17.16 -5.59 -15.51
C GLN A 119 -18.16 -5.46 -16.69
N SER A 120 -19.16 -4.57 -16.62
CA SER A 120 -20.05 -4.30 -17.74
C SER A 120 -19.59 -3.18 -18.67
N PHE A 121 -18.46 -2.50 -18.39
CA PHE A 121 -17.93 -1.42 -19.23
C PHE A 121 -16.75 -1.81 -20.12
N THR A 122 -16.22 -3.03 -20.03
CA THR A 122 -15.23 -3.51 -21.00
C THR A 122 -15.90 -4.22 -22.18
N CYS A 123 -16.58 -3.45 -23.04
CA CYS A 123 -16.82 -3.87 -24.41
C CYS A 123 -15.97 -3.02 -25.35
N SER A 124 -15.11 -3.70 -26.12
CA SER A 124 -14.26 -3.18 -27.20
C SER A 124 -12.99 -2.40 -26.81
N ALA A 125 -11.98 -3.11 -26.31
CA ALA A 125 -10.60 -2.76 -26.62
C ALA A 125 -9.80 -4.05 -26.83
N ASN A 126 -9.58 -4.36 -28.11
CA ASN A 126 -8.81 -5.49 -28.60
C ASN A 126 -7.32 -5.24 -28.30
N ILE A 127 -6.82 -5.67 -27.13
CA ILE A 127 -5.39 -5.65 -26.83
C ILE A 127 -4.86 -7.08 -26.91
N ARG A 128 -4.14 -7.32 -28.01
CA ARG A 128 -3.46 -8.56 -28.35
C ARG A 128 -2.39 -8.84 -27.29
N ALA A 129 -2.69 -9.74 -26.35
CA ALA A 129 -1.72 -10.23 -25.37
C ALA A 129 -0.55 -10.93 -26.09
N LYS A 130 0.63 -10.31 -26.07
CA LYS A 130 1.89 -11.01 -26.38
C LYS A 130 2.18 -11.92 -25.18
N ARG A 131 1.94 -13.23 -25.36
CA ARG A 131 2.49 -14.28 -24.51
C ARG A 131 4.02 -14.17 -24.55
N ILE A 132 4.63 -13.91 -23.40
CA ILE A 132 6.04 -14.22 -23.16
C ILE A 132 6.02 -15.46 -22.25
N PRO A 133 6.63 -16.59 -22.65
CA PRO A 133 6.64 -17.80 -21.83
C PRO A 133 7.63 -17.60 -20.68
N LEU A 134 7.16 -17.74 -19.43
CA LEU A 134 8.05 -18.02 -18.31
C LEU A 134 8.54 -19.46 -18.47
N LEU A 135 9.86 -19.60 -18.60
CA LEU A 135 10.57 -20.88 -18.59
C LEU A 135 11.34 -20.95 -17.26
N VAL A 136 10.90 -21.91 -16.43
CA VAL A 136 11.47 -22.48 -15.19
C VAL A 136 12.04 -21.52 -14.15
#